data_AF-A0A7C3MID5-F1
#
_entry.id   AF-A0A7C3MID5-F1
#
_cell.length_a   1.000
_cell.length_b   1.000
_cell.length_c   1.000
_cell.angle_alpha   90.00
_cell.angle_beta   90.00
_cell.angle_gamma   90.00
#
_symmetry.space_group_name_H-M   'P 1'
#
loop_
_entity.id
_entity.type
_entity.pdbx_description
1 polymer ?
#
loop_
_entity_poly.entity_id
_entity_poly.type
_entity_poly.pdbx_seq_one_letter_code
_entity_poly.pdbx_strand_id
1 'polypeptide(L)' 'MPVFQYRALQPDGVITEGEIEAAGRQEAFRQIETRRLRPIRLV' A
#
# COMPACT_ATOMS: atom_id res chain seq x y z
N MET A 1 -15.45 -2.11 -5.82
CA MET A 1 -14.50 -2.76 -4.88
C MET A 1 -14.10 -1.72 -3.84
N PRO A 2 -13.78 -2.08 -2.59
CA PRO A 2 -13.33 -1.08 -1.61
C PRO A 2 -11.95 -0.55 -2.02
N VAL A 3 -11.83 0.78 -2.03
CA VAL A 3 -10.58 1.49 -2.23
C VAL A 3 -9.98 1.74 -0.85
N PHE A 4 -8.73 1.33 -0.65
CA PHE A 4 -7.98 1.60 0.56
C PHE A 4 -6.95 2.68 0.27
N GLN A 5 -6.78 3.63 1.18
CA GLN A 5 -5.68 4.57 1.08
C GLN A 5 -4.46 3.96 1.75
N TYR A 6 -3.37 3.87 1.01
CA TYR A 6 -2.11 3.37 1.52
C TYR A 6 -1.05 4.45 1.54
N ARG A 7 -0.29 4.46 2.62
CA ARG A 7 0.96 5.20 2.74
C ARG A 7 2.07 4.18 2.90
N ALA A 8 3.03 4.16 1.99
CA ALA A 8 4.14 3.23 1.99
C ALA A 8 5.48 3.95 1.79
N LEU A 9 6.55 3.40 2.36
CA LEU A 9 7.90 3.90 2.17
C LEU A 9 8.54 3.15 0.99
N GLN A 10 9.02 3.89 0.00
CA GLN A 10 9.85 3.36 -1.07
C GLN A 10 11.24 2.98 -0.52
N PRO A 11 11.94 2.02 -1.15
CA PRO A 11 13.32 1.71 -0.80
C PRO A 11 14.28 2.91 -0.92
N ASP A 12 13.91 3.91 -1.73
CA ASP A 12 14.64 5.18 -1.88
C ASP A 12 14.45 6.15 -0.69
N GLY A 13 13.61 5.78 0.29
CA GLY A 13 13.27 6.64 1.44
C GLY A 13 12.14 7.64 1.18
N VAL A 14 11.57 7.63 -0.02
CA VAL A 14 10.42 8.47 -0.38
C VAL A 14 9.13 7.85 0.12
N ILE A 15 8.33 8.63 0.84
CA ILE A 15 6.97 8.21 1.22
C ILE A 15 6.07 8.37 -0.01
N THR A 16 5.44 7.29 -0.43
CA THR A 16 4.40 7.30 -1.45
C THR A 16 3.04 7.11 -0.80
N GLU A 17 2.09 7.89 -1.27
CA GLU A 17 0.69 7.82 -0.86
C GLU A 17 -0.14 7.53 -2.10
N GLY A 18 -1.09 6.61 -1.99
CA GLY A 18 -1.90 6.21 -3.12
C GLY A 18 -3.15 5.47 -2.68
N GLU A 19 -4.00 5.22 -3.66
CA GLU A 19 -5.22 4.46 -3.51
C GLU A 19 -4.98 3.06 -4.07
N ILE A 20 -5.48 2.06 -3.37
CA ILE A 20 -5.39 0.68 -3.79
C ILE A 20 -6.75 0.00 -3.70
N GLU A 21 -7.24 -0.41 -4.86
CA GLU A 21 -8.41 -1.26 -4.95
C GLU A 21 -7.99 -2.69 -4.62
N ALA A 22 -8.58 -3.25 -3.56
CA ALA A 22 -8.30 -4.59 -3.10
C ALA A 22 -9.56 -5.22 -2.53
N ALA A 23 -9.70 -6.54 -2.60
CA ALA A 23 -10.85 -7.21 -1.99
C ALA A 23 -10.86 -7.09 -0.44
N GLY A 24 -9.71 -6.76 0.16
CA GLY A 24 -9.57 -6.45 1.58
C GLY A 24 -8.15 -6.03 1.95
N ARG A 25 -7.92 -5.72 3.23
CA ARG A 25 -6.62 -5.24 3.73
C ARG A 25 -5.47 -6.20 3.42
N GLN A 26 -5.67 -7.52 3.54
CA GLN A 26 -4.65 -8.52 3.21
C GLN A 26 -4.16 -8.41 1.76
N GLU A 27 -5.08 -8.19 0.83
CA GLU A 27 -4.74 -8.08 -0.60
C GLU A 27 -4.07 -6.74 -0.91
N ALA A 28 -4.48 -5.66 -0.25
CA ALA A 28 -3.79 -4.38 -0.29
C ALA A 28 -2.34 -4.49 0.21
N PHE A 29 -2.12 -5.15 1.36
CA PHE A 29 -0.78 -5.41 1.90
C PHE A 29 0.07 -6.23 0.93
N ARG A 30 -0.47 -7.31 0.36
CA ARG A 30 0.21 -8.14 -0.65
C ARG A 30 0.67 -7.32 -1.86
N GLN A 31 -0.18 -6.44 -2.37
CA GLN A 31 0.18 -5.60 -3.51
C GLN A 31 1.30 -4.60 -3.15
N ILE A 32 1.25 -4.00 -1.96
CA ILE A 32 2.31 -3.08 -1.49
C ILE A 32 3.64 -3.84 -1.33
N GLU A 33 3.63 -5.05 -0.75
CA GLU A 33 4.82 -5.91 -0.66
C GLU A 33 5.35 -6.31 -2.04
N THR A 34 4.47 -6.63 -2.99
CA THR A 34 4.85 -6.96 -4.39
C THR A 34 5.56 -5.78 -5.05
N ARG A 35 5.19 -4.54 -4.70
CA ARG A 35 5.83 -3.32 -5.19
C ARG A 35 7.15 -3.00 -4.47
N ARG A 36 7.67 -3.89 -3.61
CA ARG A 36 8.85 -3.68 -2.75
C ARG A 36 8.70 -2.45 -1.83
N LEU A 37 7.47 -2.02 -1.59
CA LEU A 37 7.16 -0.88 -0.75
C LEU A 37 6.95 -1.38 0.68
N ARG A 38 7.40 -0.60 1.66
CA ARG A 38 7.14 -0.89 3.08
C ARG A 38 5.84 -0.20 3.50
N PRO A 39 4.75 -0.91 3.77
CA PRO A 39 3.50 -0.29 4.21
C PRO A 39 3.72 0.41 5.55
N ILE A 40 3.44 1.72 5.61
CA ILE A 40 3.50 2.52 6.83
C ILE A 40 2.11 2.57 7.47
N ARG A 41 1.08 2.78 6.64
CA ARG A 41 -0.31 2.92 7.10
C ARG A 41 -1.27 2.52 5.98
N LEU A 42 -2.31 1.78 6.34
CA LEU A 42 -3.45 1.47 5.49
C LEU A 42 -4.71 1.98 6.20
N VAL A 43 -5.50 2.82 5.53
CA VAL A 43 -6.74 3.42 6.04
C VAL A 43 -7.92 2.93 5.21
#